data_AF-A0A349FI41-F1
#
_entry.id   AF-A0A349FI41-F1
#
_cell.length_a   1.000
_cell.length_b   1.000
_cell.length_c   1.000
_cell.angle_alpha   90.00
_cell.angle_beta   90.00
_cell.angle_gamma   90.00
#
_symmetry.space_group_name_H-M   'P 1'
#
loop_
_entity.id
_entity.type
_entity.pdbx_description
1 polymer ?
#
loop_
_entity_poly.entity_id
_entity_poly.type
_entity_poly.pdbx_seq_one_letter_code
_entity_poly.pdbx_strand_id
1 'polypeptide(L)'
;SCAEMLVLGKLAKDTDEANAKLMEVLDNGKAAECFGKMVAGLGGPADFIANYDNYLETAPIVKPVFAEQSGLVSAMDTRAIGMAVVSMGGGRRVATDAIDYAVGFDGFIRLGEVADENKPLAIIHARSEEQWQDAAMALRNAITIGGEYTPTPNVYCQIRAEDV
;
A
#
# COMPACT_ATOMS: atom_id res chain seq x y z
N SER A 1 -15.26 -0.63 -8.54
CA SER A 1 -14.81 -2.00 -8.21
C SER A 1 -14.42 -2.73 -9.49
N CYS A 2 -13.42 -3.62 -9.48
CA CYS A 2 -13.06 -4.42 -10.66
C CYS A 2 -14.25 -5.25 -11.17
N ALA A 3 -15.11 -5.72 -10.27
CA ALA A 3 -16.34 -6.44 -10.64
C ALA A 3 -17.27 -5.59 -11.52
N GLU A 4 -17.41 -4.30 -11.20
CA GLU A 4 -18.21 -3.36 -12.00
C GLU A 4 -17.62 -3.15 -13.40
N MET A 5 -16.30 -3.16 -13.55
CA MET A 5 -15.66 -3.07 -14.87
C MET A 5 -16.01 -4.28 -15.75
N LEU A 6 -16.10 -5.48 -15.18
CA LEU A 6 -16.49 -6.69 -15.91
C LEU A 6 -17.97 -6.62 -16.33
N VAL A 7 -18.85 -6.16 -15.44
CA VAL A 7 -20.29 -6.01 -15.74
C VAL A 7 -20.51 -4.96 -16.83
N LEU A 8 -19.94 -3.76 -16.68
CA LEU A 8 -20.03 -2.69 -17.67
C LEU A 8 -19.40 -3.08 -19.02
N GLY A 9 -18.29 -3.83 -18.97
CA GLY A 9 -17.64 -4.39 -20.15
C GLY A 9 -18.38 -5.56 -20.80
N LYS A 10 -19.53 -5.98 -20.25
CA LYS A 10 -20.31 -7.15 -20.71
C LYS A 10 -19.51 -8.46 -20.68
N LEU A 11 -18.55 -8.57 -19.76
CA LEU A 11 -17.71 -9.74 -19.53
C LEU A 11 -18.23 -10.63 -18.38
N ALA A 12 -19.19 -10.12 -17.60
CA ALA A 12 -19.95 -10.83 -16.59
C ALA A 12 -21.39 -10.30 -16.57
N LYS A 13 -22.36 -11.14 -16.21
CA LYS A 13 -23.78 -10.77 -16.15
C LYS A 13 -24.12 -9.91 -14.93
N ASP A 14 -23.43 -10.14 -13.81
CA ASP A 14 -23.66 -9.53 -12.51
C ASP A 14 -22.36 -9.50 -11.69
N THR A 15 -22.42 -8.84 -10.52
CA THR A 15 -21.28 -8.67 -9.62
C THR A 15 -20.78 -10.01 -9.07
N ASP A 16 -21.66 -11.00 -8.85
CA ASP A 16 -21.27 -12.30 -8.30
C ASP A 16 -20.47 -13.13 -9.32
N GLU A 17 -20.93 -13.19 -10.57
CA GLU A 17 -20.18 -13.82 -11.66
C GLU A 17 -18.84 -13.09 -11.89
N ALA A 18 -18.84 -11.76 -11.83
CA ALA A 18 -17.63 -10.97 -11.96
C ALA A 18 -16.60 -11.29 -10.86
N ASN A 19 -17.05 -11.38 -9.60
CA ASN A 19 -16.18 -11.75 -8.47
C ASN A 19 -15.64 -13.18 -8.62
N ALA A 20 -16.47 -14.14 -9.04
CA ALA A 20 -16.03 -15.51 -9.27
C ALA A 20 -14.93 -15.58 -10.35
N LYS A 21 -15.11 -14.88 -11.48
CA LYS A 21 -14.10 -14.78 -12.55
C LYS A 21 -12.81 -14.13 -12.07
N LEU A 22 -12.91 -13.06 -11.28
CA LEU A 22 -11.75 -12.36 -10.71
C LEU A 22 -10.97 -13.27 -9.76
N MET A 23 -11.64 -14.00 -8.88
CA MET A 23 -10.99 -14.96 -7.98
C MET A 23 -10.32 -16.09 -8.76
N GLU A 24 -10.97 -16.65 -9.78
CA GLU A 24 -10.40 -17.71 -10.60
C GLU A 24 -9.06 -17.30 -11.23
N VAL A 25 -8.96 -16.08 -11.79
CA VAL A 25 -7.72 -15.61 -12.44
C VAL A 25 -6.61 -15.20 -11.47
N LEU A 26 -6.98 -14.88 -10.22
CA LEU A 26 -6.02 -14.69 -9.13
C LEU A 26 -5.45 -16.04 -8.69
N ASP A 27 -6.32 -17.03 -8.49
CA ASP A 27 -5.93 -18.36 -7.98
C ASP A 27 -5.14 -19.18 -9.00
N ASN A 28 -5.46 -19.06 -10.30
CA ASN A 28 -4.78 -19.81 -11.36
C ASN A 28 -3.52 -19.11 -11.91
N GLY A 29 -3.16 -17.94 -11.39
CA GLY A 29 -1.95 -17.20 -11.76
C GLY A 29 -2.01 -16.41 -13.08
N LYS A 30 -3.12 -16.47 -13.83
CA LYS A 30 -3.26 -15.71 -15.10
C LYS A 30 -3.15 -14.20 -14.90
N ALA A 31 -3.59 -13.69 -13.74
CA ALA A 31 -3.42 -12.27 -13.40
C ALA A 31 -1.93 -11.88 -13.36
N ALA A 32 -1.09 -12.69 -12.70
CA ALA A 32 0.36 -12.46 -12.63
C ALA A 32 1.03 -12.62 -14.00
N GLU A 33 0.64 -13.63 -14.79
CA GLU A 33 1.13 -13.82 -16.16
C GLU A 33 0.84 -12.59 -17.04
N CYS A 34 -0.39 -12.06 -16.96
CA CYS A 34 -0.79 -10.87 -17.71
C CYS A 34 0.01 -9.63 -17.28
N PHE A 35 0.26 -9.45 -15.99
CA PHE A 35 1.11 -8.37 -15.49
C PHE A 35 2.56 -8.51 -16.00
N GLY A 36 3.12 -9.72 -15.99
CA GLY A 36 4.45 -9.98 -16.54
C GLY A 36 4.56 -9.63 -18.03
N LYS A 37 3.57 -10.03 -18.84
CA LYS A 37 3.48 -9.64 -20.26
C LYS A 37 3.40 -8.13 -20.46
N MET A 38 2.65 -7.43 -19.61
CA MET A 38 2.54 -5.98 -19.64
C MET A 38 3.89 -5.31 -19.34
N VAL A 39 4.58 -5.73 -18.27
CA VAL A 39 5.91 -5.21 -17.91
C VAL A 39 6.90 -5.40 -19.05
N ALA A 40 6.98 -6.62 -19.61
CA ALA A 40 7.85 -6.91 -20.76
C ALA A 40 7.49 -6.06 -21.99
N GLY A 41 6.19 -5.90 -22.28
CA GLY A 41 5.70 -5.09 -23.40
C GLY A 41 6.02 -3.59 -23.28
N LEU A 42 6.22 -3.08 -22.06
CA LEU A 42 6.62 -1.70 -21.79
C LEU A 42 8.14 -1.52 -21.68
N GLY A 43 8.93 -2.56 -22.01
CA GLY A 43 10.40 -2.52 -22.00
C GLY A 43 11.04 -2.95 -20.69
N GLY A 44 10.27 -3.50 -19.75
CA GLY A 44 10.79 -4.13 -18.54
C GLY A 44 11.30 -5.57 -18.77
N PRO A 45 11.83 -6.22 -17.72
CA PRO A 45 12.32 -7.59 -17.80
C PRO A 45 11.22 -8.62 -18.07
N ALA A 46 11.51 -9.62 -18.91
CA ALA A 46 10.54 -10.67 -19.26
C ALA A 46 10.24 -11.64 -18.11
N ASP A 47 11.17 -11.77 -17.18
CA ASP A 47 11.14 -12.63 -16.00
C ASP A 47 10.85 -11.84 -14.71
N PHE A 48 10.34 -10.60 -14.82
CA PHE A 48 10.08 -9.72 -13.68
C PHE A 48 9.24 -10.39 -12.58
N ILE A 49 8.19 -11.14 -12.95
CA ILE A 49 7.33 -11.83 -11.96
C ILE A 49 8.10 -12.85 -11.11
N ALA A 50 9.06 -13.57 -11.71
CA ALA A 50 9.82 -14.61 -11.02
C ALA A 50 11.01 -14.05 -10.24
N ASN A 51 11.55 -12.90 -10.67
CA ASN A 51 12.82 -12.36 -10.20
C ASN A 51 12.70 -10.88 -9.78
N TYR A 52 11.53 -10.44 -9.32
CA TYR A 52 11.29 -9.02 -9.00
C TYR A 52 12.30 -8.47 -7.98
N ASP A 53 12.74 -9.29 -7.02
CA ASP A 53 13.75 -8.94 -6.02
C ASP A 53 15.11 -8.54 -6.63
N ASN A 54 15.43 -9.03 -7.83
CA ASN A 54 16.67 -8.66 -8.53
C ASN A 54 16.55 -7.33 -9.29
N TYR A 55 15.33 -6.85 -9.53
CA TYR A 55 15.05 -5.66 -10.32
C TYR A 55 14.62 -4.46 -9.47
N LEU A 56 13.92 -4.72 -8.37
CA LEU A 56 13.46 -3.69 -7.46
C LEU A 56 14.61 -3.28 -6.54
N GLU A 57 14.95 -1.99 -6.59
CA GLU A 57 16.00 -1.45 -5.74
C GLU A 57 15.57 -1.54 -4.28
N THR A 58 16.44 -2.10 -3.44
CA THR A 58 16.19 -2.24 -2.00
C THR A 58 16.94 -1.14 -1.25
N ALA A 59 16.27 -0.53 -0.27
CA ALA A 59 16.92 0.44 0.60
C ALA A 59 17.97 -0.23 1.50
N PRO A 60 19.11 0.42 1.78
CA PRO A 60 20.14 -0.14 2.65
C PRO A 60 19.71 -0.27 4.12
N ILE A 61 18.71 0.50 4.55
CA ILE A 61 18.16 0.44 5.91
C ILE A 61 16.69 0.08 5.82
N VAL A 62 16.38 -1.12 6.30
CA VAL A 62 15.02 -1.64 6.44
C VAL A 62 14.81 -2.02 7.89
N LYS A 63 14.06 -1.20 8.65
CA LYS A 63 13.91 -1.39 10.09
C LYS A 63 12.49 -1.06 10.56
N PRO A 64 11.94 -1.84 11.51
CA PRO A 64 10.63 -1.58 12.09
C PRO A 64 10.64 -0.33 12.97
N VAL A 65 9.56 0.44 12.93
CA VAL A 65 9.30 1.53 13.89
C VAL A 65 8.19 1.11 14.85
N PHE A 66 8.51 1.12 16.14
CA PHE A 66 7.57 0.82 17.20
C PHE A 66 6.95 2.09 17.79
N ALA A 67 5.76 1.90 18.36
CA ALA A 67 5.10 2.89 19.18
C ALA A 67 5.90 3.19 20.46
N GLU A 68 5.76 4.42 20.97
CA GLU A 68 6.39 4.81 22.25
C GLU A 68 5.62 4.25 23.46
N GLN A 69 4.34 3.95 23.28
CA GLN A 69 3.47 3.36 24.29
C GLN A 69 2.62 2.27 23.66
N SER A 70 2.30 1.23 24.42
CA SER A 70 1.39 0.18 23.97
C SER A 70 -0.06 0.66 24.03
N GLY A 71 -0.86 0.27 23.04
CA GLY A 71 -2.28 0.61 23.03
C GLY A 71 -2.96 0.41 21.69
N LEU A 72 -4.27 0.66 21.66
CA LEU A 72 -5.11 0.54 20.47
C LEU A 72 -4.80 1.64 19.46
N VAL A 73 -4.56 1.28 18.20
CA VAL A 73 -4.45 2.25 17.11
C VAL A 73 -5.85 2.76 16.75
N SER A 74 -6.17 4.01 17.11
CA SER A 74 -7.51 4.59 16.93
C SER A 74 -7.62 5.51 15.72
N ALA A 75 -6.53 6.17 15.30
CA ALA A 75 -6.52 7.06 14.16
C ALA A 75 -5.16 7.08 13.44
N MET A 76 -5.20 7.39 12.15
CA MET A 76 -4.02 7.58 11.30
C MET A 76 -4.22 8.78 10.36
N ASP A 77 -3.27 9.71 10.37
CA ASP A 77 -3.21 10.80 9.39
C ASP A 77 -2.46 10.32 8.14
N THR A 78 -3.23 9.83 7.16
CA THR A 78 -2.68 9.34 5.88
C THR A 78 -2.00 10.43 5.06
N ARG A 79 -2.37 11.71 5.25
CA ARG A 79 -1.70 12.83 4.60
C ARG A 79 -0.32 13.04 5.20
N ALA A 80 -0.21 13.05 6.52
CA ALA A 80 1.09 13.16 7.20
C ALA A 80 2.01 11.99 6.84
N ILE A 81 1.48 10.76 6.77
CA ILE A 81 2.23 9.57 6.32
C ILE A 81 2.73 9.76 4.88
N GLY A 82 1.87 10.21 3.95
CA GLY A 82 2.27 10.49 2.58
C GLY A 82 3.36 11.57 2.48
N MET A 83 3.26 12.63 3.29
CA MET A 83 4.29 13.67 3.36
C MET A 83 5.62 13.15 3.93
N ALA A 84 5.60 12.19 4.85
CA ALA A 84 6.81 11.53 5.31
C ALA A 84 7.53 10.78 4.18
N VAL A 85 6.80 10.07 3.30
CA VAL A 85 7.37 9.42 2.11
C VAL A 85 7.99 10.45 1.15
N VAL A 86 7.31 11.57 0.92
CA VAL A 86 7.85 12.69 0.10
C VAL A 86 9.13 13.24 0.72
N SER A 87 9.19 13.37 2.04
CA SER A 87 10.42 13.83 2.72
C SER A 87 11.57 12.83 2.63
N MET A 88 11.28 11.53 2.55
CA MET A 88 12.30 10.51 2.29
C MET A 88 12.79 10.49 0.83
N GLY A 89 12.13 11.21 -0.08
CA GLY A 89 12.46 11.21 -1.51
C GLY A 89 11.66 10.21 -2.34
N GLY A 90 10.69 9.50 -1.74
CA GLY A 90 9.75 8.63 -2.46
C GLY A 90 8.67 9.39 -3.24
N GLY A 91 8.75 10.72 -3.27
CA GLY A 91 7.83 11.58 -3.99
C GLY A 91 8.47 12.91 -4.36
N ARG A 92 7.73 13.72 -5.12
CA ARG A 92 8.20 15.01 -5.65
C ARG A 92 7.61 16.15 -4.84
N ARG A 93 8.45 17.09 -4.38
CA ARG A 93 7.99 18.38 -3.83
C ARG A 93 7.74 19.37 -4.97
N VAL A 94 8.61 19.34 -5.97
CA VAL A 94 8.44 20.02 -7.25
C VAL A 94 8.58 19.03 -8.40
N ALA A 95 7.98 19.34 -9.55
CA ALA A 95 7.91 18.41 -10.70
C ALA A 95 9.27 17.88 -11.20
N THR A 96 10.36 18.61 -10.94
CA THR A 96 11.72 18.27 -11.34
C THR A 96 12.47 17.35 -10.38
N ASP A 97 11.92 17.07 -9.20
CA ASP A 97 12.59 16.23 -8.20
C ASP A 97 12.76 14.80 -8.71
N ALA A 98 13.94 14.24 -8.46
CA ALA A 98 14.19 12.83 -8.62
C ALA A 98 13.44 12.04 -7.53
N ILE A 99 12.86 10.90 -7.92
CA ILE A 99 12.24 9.98 -6.97
C ILE A 99 13.24 8.88 -6.65
N ASP A 100 13.39 8.59 -5.38
CA ASP A 100 14.03 7.39 -4.89
C ASP A 100 12.96 6.29 -4.79
N TYR A 101 13.09 5.24 -5.61
CA TYR A 101 12.11 4.15 -5.66
C TYR A 101 12.31 3.11 -4.57
N ALA A 102 13.44 3.16 -3.85
CA ALA A 102 13.78 2.20 -2.81
C ALA A 102 13.20 2.58 -1.44
N VAL A 103 12.85 3.85 -1.23
CA VAL A 103 12.38 4.36 0.07
C VAL A 103 10.86 4.30 0.20
N GLY A 104 10.37 4.13 1.43
CA GLY A 104 8.94 4.03 1.69
C GLY A 104 8.60 3.31 2.98
N PHE A 105 7.36 2.87 3.07
CA PHE A 105 6.83 2.13 4.21
C PHE A 105 6.11 0.87 3.75
N ASP A 106 6.26 -0.22 4.50
CA ASP A 106 5.47 -1.43 4.35
C ASP A 106 5.09 -2.01 5.72
N GLY A 107 4.32 -3.11 5.73
CA GLY A 107 3.97 -3.79 6.98
C GLY A 107 3.18 -2.94 7.99
N PHE A 108 2.32 -2.03 7.53
CA PHE A 108 1.55 -1.15 8.40
C PHE A 108 0.63 -1.92 9.37
N ILE A 109 0.63 -1.45 10.61
CA ILE A 109 -0.44 -1.74 11.57
C ILE A 109 -1.77 -1.19 11.06
N ARG A 110 -2.88 -1.85 11.38
CA ARG A 110 -4.22 -1.41 10.98
C ARG A 110 -4.94 -0.70 12.12
N LEU A 111 -5.89 0.16 11.76
CA LEU A 111 -6.83 0.73 12.74
C LEU A 111 -7.57 -0.39 13.49
N GLY A 112 -7.67 -0.25 14.81
CA GLY A 112 -8.26 -1.26 15.70
C GLY A 112 -7.29 -2.34 16.17
N GLU A 113 -6.05 -2.36 15.70
CA GLU A 113 -5.02 -3.27 16.23
C GLU A 113 -4.28 -2.66 17.42
N VAL A 114 -3.67 -3.51 18.25
CA VAL A 114 -2.86 -3.08 19.39
C VAL A 114 -1.40 -2.97 18.97
N ALA A 115 -0.82 -1.78 19.13
CA ALA A 115 0.62 -1.57 19.02
C ALA A 115 1.29 -1.92 20.35
N ASP A 116 2.41 -2.63 20.31
CA ASP A 116 3.22 -2.97 21.48
C ASP A 116 4.70 -3.20 21.07
N GLU A 117 5.51 -3.75 21.97
CA GLU A 117 6.93 -4.03 21.72
C GLU A 117 7.18 -5.11 20.65
N ASN A 118 6.19 -5.93 20.32
CA ASN A 118 6.27 -7.01 19.34
C ASN A 118 5.58 -6.66 18.03
N LYS A 119 4.66 -5.68 18.04
CA LYS A 119 3.93 -5.23 16.85
C LYS A 119 4.32 -3.80 16.45
N PRO A 120 5.15 -3.63 15.40
CA PRO A 120 5.54 -2.32 14.93
C PRO A 120 4.38 -1.59 14.25
N LEU A 121 4.51 -0.26 14.14
CA LEU A 121 3.59 0.59 13.40
C LEU A 121 3.73 0.41 11.89
N ALA A 122 4.97 0.28 11.42
CA ALA A 122 5.33 -0.06 10.04
C ALA A 122 6.81 -0.47 9.99
N ILE A 123 7.26 -0.91 8.82
CA ILE A 123 8.67 -1.05 8.47
C ILE A 123 9.04 0.13 7.56
N ILE A 124 10.18 0.77 7.84
CA ILE A 124 10.68 1.92 7.09
C ILE A 124 11.85 1.46 6.22
N HIS A 125 11.78 1.81 4.93
CA HIS A 125 12.86 1.67 3.95
C HIS A 125 13.51 3.03 3.73
N ALA A 126 14.77 3.18 4.14
CA ALA A 126 15.50 4.45 4.13
C ALA A 126 16.95 4.30 3.61
N ARG A 127 17.50 5.38 3.06
CA ARG A 127 18.89 5.46 2.59
C ARG A 127 19.90 5.70 3.71
N SER A 128 19.49 6.39 4.78
CA SER A 128 20.37 6.75 5.89
C SER A 128 19.64 6.62 7.23
N GLU A 129 20.42 6.51 8.31
CA GLU A 129 19.85 6.42 9.66
C GLU A 129 19.11 7.71 10.03
N GLU A 130 19.63 8.87 9.64
CA GLU A 130 18.96 10.17 9.82
C GLU A 130 17.58 10.20 9.16
N GLN A 131 17.50 9.75 7.90
CA GLN A 131 16.24 9.66 7.18
C GLN A 131 15.26 8.68 7.85
N TRP A 132 15.76 7.57 8.38
CA TRP A 132 14.96 6.62 9.15
C TRP A 132 14.39 7.27 10.41
N GLN A 133 15.20 8.02 11.17
CA GLN A 133 14.78 8.70 12.40
C GLN A 133 13.69 9.76 12.11
N ASP A 134 13.88 10.56 11.07
CA ASP A 134 12.91 11.58 10.66
C ASP A 134 11.57 10.94 10.27
N ALA A 135 11.61 9.86 9.49
CA ALA A 135 10.42 9.12 9.07
C ALA A 135 9.73 8.42 10.25
N ALA A 136 10.51 7.86 11.19
CA ALA A 136 9.98 7.23 12.40
C ALA A 136 9.26 8.24 13.29
N MET A 137 9.83 9.43 13.47
CA MET A 137 9.20 10.53 14.22
C MET A 137 7.93 11.01 13.52
N ALA A 138 7.96 11.21 12.21
CA ALA A 138 6.79 11.60 11.43
C ALA A 138 5.66 10.56 11.54
N LEU A 139 6.00 9.27 11.47
CA LEU A 139 5.02 8.20 11.55
C LEU A 139 4.40 8.08 12.95
N ARG A 140 5.20 8.17 14.01
CA ARG A 140 4.70 8.19 15.40
C ARG A 140 3.72 9.34 15.63
N ASN A 141 4.02 10.52 15.11
CA ASN A 141 3.15 11.69 15.20
C ASN A 141 1.86 11.54 14.37
N ALA A 142 1.89 10.75 13.30
CA ALA A 142 0.75 10.53 12.41
C ALA A 142 -0.21 9.45 12.92
N ILE A 143 0.18 8.61 13.87
CA ILE A 143 -0.63 7.51 14.38
C ILE A 143 -1.03 7.78 15.83
N THR A 144 -2.34 7.79 16.09
CA THR A 144 -2.88 7.96 17.44
C THR A 144 -3.03 6.60 18.12
N ILE A 145 -2.46 6.48 19.32
CA ILE A 145 -2.50 5.28 20.14
C ILE A 145 -3.28 5.59 21.42
N GLY A 146 -4.26 4.73 21.72
CA GLY A 146 -5.25 4.91 22.78
C GLY A 146 -6.60 5.39 22.24
N GLY A 147 -7.58 5.50 23.13
CA GLY A 147 -8.95 5.89 22.78
C GLY A 147 -9.81 4.73 22.27
N GLU A 148 -10.90 5.06 21.59
CA GLU A 148 -11.85 4.10 21.02
C GLU A 148 -11.71 4.04 19.50
N TYR A 149 -11.94 2.86 18.93
CA TYR A 149 -12.00 2.65 17.49
C TYR A 149 -13.34 2.04 17.10
N THR A 150 -13.99 2.65 16.12
CA THR A 150 -15.19 2.09 15.48
C THR A 150 -14.84 1.70 14.04
N PRO A 151 -14.98 0.42 13.66
CA PRO A 151 -14.77 0.00 12.28
C PRO A 151 -15.68 0.74 11.30
N THR A 152 -15.08 1.22 10.22
CA THR A 152 -15.80 1.84 9.10
C THR A 152 -15.77 0.92 7.88
N PRO A 153 -16.78 1.00 6.99
CA PRO A 153 -16.78 0.17 5.79
C PRO A 153 -15.70 0.64 4.81
N ASN A 154 -15.02 -0.31 4.15
CA ASN A 154 -14.07 -0.01 3.08
C ASN A 154 -14.76 0.54 1.81
N VAL A 155 -16.05 0.24 1.62
CA VAL A 155 -16.89 0.74 0.53
C VAL A 155 -18.15 1.34 1.15
N TYR A 156 -18.29 2.66 1.07
CA TYR A 156 -19.42 3.38 1.68
C TYR A 156 -20.71 3.28 0.86
N CYS A 157 -20.60 3.41 -0.45
CA CYS A 157 -21.73 3.27 -1.38
C CYS A 157 -21.23 2.92 -2.78
N GLN A 158 -22.15 2.47 -3.63
CA GLN A 158 -21.97 2.31 -5.06
C GLN A 158 -23.03 3.17 -5.74
N ILE A 159 -22.63 3.91 -6.77
CA ILE A 159 -23.53 4.77 -7.54
C ILE A 159 -23.59 4.21 -8.96
N ARG A 160 -24.80 3.88 -9.41
CA ARG A 160 -25.12 3.29 -10.72
C ARG A 160 -26.00 4.26 -11.52
N ALA A 161 -26.19 3.95 -12.80
CA ALA A 161 -27.05 4.74 -13.66
C ALA A 161 -28.52 4.77 -13.19
N GLU A 162 -28.95 3.81 -12.37
CA GLU A 162 -30.27 3.75 -11.75
C GLU A 162 -30.41 4.66 -10.51
N ASP A 163 -29.30 5.16 -9.96
CA ASP A 163 -29.26 6.02 -8.77
C ASP A 163 -29.29 7.53 -9.10
N VAL A 164 -29.27 7.89 -10.40
CA VAL A 164 -29.22 9.26 -10.92
C VAL A 164 -30.45 9.52 -11.80
#